data_AF-A0A3D1SI60-F1
#
_entry.id   AF-A0A3D1SI60-F1
#
_cell.length_a   1.000
_cell.length_b   1.000
_cell.length_c   1.000
_cell.angle_alpha   90.00
_cell.angle_beta   90.00
_cell.angle_gamma   90.00
#
_symmetry.space_group_name_H-M   'P 1'
#
loop_
_entity.id
_entity.type
_entity.pdbx_description
1 polymer ?
#
loop_
_entity_poly.entity_id
_entity_poly.type
_entity_poly.pdbx_seq_one_letter_code
_entity_poly.pdbx_strand_id
1 'polypeptide(L)' 'FNLFPHLTVLQNVMLAPINVRKRDKKETEELARELLSKVGLIDKADVYPTKLSGGQQ' A
#
# COMPACT_ATOMS: atom_id res chain seq x y z
N PHE A 1 9.53 8.42 4.24
CA PHE A 1 8.90 9.74 4.04
C PHE A 1 8.10 9.87 2.72
N ASN A 2 7.94 8.80 1.92
CA ASN A 2 7.30 8.89 0.59
C ASN A 2 5.83 8.44 0.56
N LEU A 3 5.23 8.20 1.73
CA LEU A 3 3.85 7.70 1.86
C LEU A 3 2.90 8.83 2.29
N PHE A 4 1.70 8.82 1.73
CA PHE A 4 0.60 9.69 2.14
C PHE A 4 0.12 9.29 3.54
N PRO A 5 0.22 10.18 4.55
CA PRO A 5 0.00 9.82 5.96
C PRO A 5 -1.47 9.57 6.30
N HIS A 6 -2.39 10.04 5.46
CA HIS A 6 -3.84 9.88 5.60
C HIS A 6 -4.39 8.66 4.87
N LEU A 7 -3.51 7.83 4.27
CA LEU A 7 -3.85 6.60 3.59
C LEU A 7 -3.18 5.42 4.32
N THR A 8 -3.81 4.25 4.32
CA THR A 8 -3.17 3.02 4.81
C THR A 8 -2.01 2.60 3.89
N VAL A 9 -1.16 1.69 4.34
CA VAL A 9 -0.06 1.15 3.53
C VAL A 9 -0.60 0.55 2.22
N LEU A 10 -1.68 -0.24 2.30
CA LEU A 10 -2.35 -0.81 1.14
C LEU A 10 -2.87 0.28 0.19
N GLN A 11 -3.54 1.30 0.72
CA GLN A 11 -4.05 2.42 -0.08
C GLN A 11 -2.93 3.22 -0.76
N ASN A 12 -1.78 3.39 -0.11
CA ASN A 12 -0.62 4.02 -0.72
C ASN A 12 -0.12 3.25 -1.95
N VAL A 13 -0.03 1.92 -1.86
CA VAL A 13 0.38 1.06 -2.98
C VAL A 13 -0.66 1.08 -4.11
N MET A 14 -1.95 1.11 -3.77
CA MET A 14 -3.05 1.09 -4.74
C MET A 14 -3.32 2.43 -5.43
N LEU A 15 -2.87 3.55 -4.85
CA LEU A 15 -3.25 4.90 -5.28
C LEU A 15 -2.89 5.18 -6.76
N ALA A 16 -1.64 4.92 -7.16
CA ALA A 16 -1.21 5.20 -8.53
C ALA A 16 -1.86 4.28 -9.58
N PRO A 17 -1.95 2.95 -9.38
CA PRO A 17 -2.66 2.07 -10.31
C PRO A 17 -4.14 2.43 -10.52
N ILE A 18 -4.86 2.82 -9.47
CA ILE A 18 -6.28 3.20 -9.57
C ILE A 18 -6.44 4.59 -10.19
N ASN A 19 -5.75 5.59 -9.66
CA ASN A 19 -6.05 6.97 -10.03
C ASN A 19 -5.45 7.36 -11.38
N VAL A 20 -4.23 6.88 -11.66
CA VAL A 20 -3.46 7.22 -12.87
C VAL A 20 -3.72 6.21 -13.97
N ARG A 21 -3.62 4.90 -13.66
CA ARG A 21 -3.76 3.83 -14.65
C ARG A 21 -5.19 3.30 -14.80
N LYS A 22 -6.15 3.82 -14.04
CA LYS A 22 -7.58 3.45 -14.10
C LYS A 22 -7.82 1.93 -14.00
N ARG A 23 -6.96 1.22 -13.25
CA ARG A 23 -7.13 -0.22 -13.04
C ARG A 23 -8.32 -0.51 -12.14
N ASP A 24 -8.88 -1.71 -12.31
CA ASP A 24 -9.92 -2.19 -11.42
C ASP A 24 -9.43 -2.24 -9.97
N LYS A 25 -10.30 -1.86 -9.05
CA LYS A 25 -9.96 -1.75 -7.62
C LYS A 25 -9.65 -3.12 -7.02
N LYS A 26 -10.42 -4.15 -7.37
CA LYS A 26 -10.28 -5.49 -6.80
C LYS A 26 -8.99 -6.16 -7.29
N GLU A 27 -8.74 -6.10 -8.60
CA GLU A 27 -7.47 -6.60 -9.18
C GLU A 27 -6.25 -5.87 -8.57
N THR A 28 -6.35 -4.56 -8.40
CA THR A 28 -5.27 -3.77 -7.81
C THR A 28 -5.04 -4.14 -6.34
N GLU A 29 -6.10 -4.41 -5.58
CA GLU A 29 -5.97 -4.82 -4.18
C GLU A 29 -5.25 -6.16 -4.05
N GLU A 30 -5.62 -7.15 -4.87
CA GLU A 30 -4.97 -8.47 -4.90
C GLU A 30 -3.47 -8.34 -5.21
N LEU A 31 -3.13 -7.57 -6.25
CA LEU A 31 -1.73 -7.30 -6.61
C LEU A 31 -0.98 -6.56 -5.51
N ALA A 32 -1.60 -5.55 -4.89
CA ALA A 32 -0.98 -4.78 -3.83
C ALA A 32 -0.69 -5.64 -2.59
N ARG A 33 -1.61 -6.54 -2.22
CA ARG A 33 -1.41 -7.52 -1.14
C ARG A 33 -0.27 -8.49 -1.47
N GLU A 34 -0.17 -8.95 -2.71
CA GLU A 34 0.96 -9.79 -3.15
C GLU A 34 2.30 -9.06 -3.02
N LEU A 35 2.37 -7.79 -3.46
CA LEU A 35 3.56 -6.96 -3.34
C LEU A 35 3.95 -6.73 -1.88
N LEU A 36 2.97 -6.44 -1.02
CA LEU A 36 3.20 -6.28 0.42
C LEU A 36 3.70 -7.57 1.08
N SER A 37 3.21 -8.73 0.64
CA SER A 37 3.71 -10.03 1.09
C SER A 37 5.18 -10.24 0.71
N LYS A 38 5.56 -9.89 -0.53
CA LYS A 38 6.96 -10.01 -1.01
C LYS A 38 7.96 -9.17 -0.20
N VAL A 39 7.51 -8.03 0.34
CA VAL A 39 8.36 -7.14 1.16
C VAL A 39 8.15 -7.33 2.67
N GLY A 40 7.37 -8.33 3.10
CA GLY A 40 7.14 -8.63 4.52
C GLY A 40 6.30 -7.57 5.26
N LEU A 41 5.42 -6.85 4.55
CA LEU A 41 4.55 -5.80 5.11
C LEU A 41 3.06 -6.14 5.03
N ILE A 42 2.70 -7.38 4.70
CA ILE A 42 1.30 -7.79 4.56
C ILE A 42 0.49 -7.60 5.84
N ASP A 43 1.07 -7.91 7.01
CA ASP A 43 0.43 -7.72 8.32
C ASP A 43 0.20 -6.24 8.67
N LYS A 44 0.79 -5.34 7.87
CA LYS A 44 0.72 -3.89 8.02
C LYS A 44 -0.08 -3.24 6.88
N ALA A 45 -0.76 -4.01 6.04
CA ALA A 45 -1.55 -3.49 4.92
C ALA A 45 -2.58 -2.43 5.37
N ASP A 46 -3.24 -2.66 6.49
CA ASP A 46 -4.34 -1.82 6.98
C ASP A 46 -3.91 -0.75 8.00
N VAL A 47 -2.61 -0.64 8.32
CA VAL A 47 -2.12 0.43 9.20
C VAL A 47 -1.73 1.67 8.42
N TYR A 48 -1.68 2.82 9.10
CA TYR A 48 -1.14 4.06 8.55
C TYR A 48 0.40 4.06 8.60
N PRO A 49 1.07 4.76 7.66
CA PRO A 49 2.53 4.86 7.60
C PRO A 49 3.21 5.33 8.90
N THR A 50 2.50 6.07 9.74
CA THR A 50 2.98 6.51 11.06
C THR A 50 3.25 5.36 12.03
N LYS A 51 2.72 4.17 11.77
CA LYS A 51 2.98 2.94 12.54
C LYS A 51 4.10 2.06 11.96
N LEU A 52 4.76 2.51 10.90
CA LEU A 52 5.92 1.85 10.29
C LEU A 52 7.21 2.36 10.93
N SER A 53 8.19 1.46 11.11
CA SER A 53 9.54 1.88 11.48
C SER A 53 10.23 2.56 10.31
N GLY A 54 11.31 3.32 10.55
CA GLY A 54 12.02 4.05 9.49
C GLY A 54 12.51 3.18 8.32
N GLY A 55 12.85 1.91 8.57
CA GLY A 55 13.24 0.95 7.53
C GLY A 55 12.07 0.32 6.76
N GLN A 56 10.84 0.54 7.22
CA GLN A 56 9.62 0.05 6.57
C GLN A 56 8.90 1.11 5.74
N GLN A 57 9.32 2.38 5.85
CA GLN A 57 8.71 3.57 5.20
C GLN A 57 9.32 3.95 3.86
#